data_AF-A0A1J3G1R9-F1
#
_entry.id   AF-A0A1J3G1R9-F1
#
_cell.length_a   1.000
_cell.length_b   1.000
_cell.length_c   1.000
_cell.angle_alpha   90.00
_cell.angle_beta   90.00
_cell.angle_gamma   90.00
#
_symmetry.space_group_name_H-M   'P 1'
#
loop_
_entity.id
_entity.type
_entity.pdbx_description
1 polymer ?
#
loop_
_entity_poly.entity_id
_entity_poly.type
_entity_poly.pdbx_seq_one_letter_code
_entity_poly.pdbx_strand_id
1 'polypeptide(L)'
;PANYWSIGNSGYWILFAKVNRISVHGGTIDARGAGYWSCRRKGGHCPQGARSISFSWCSNVLLNGLTSFNSQNMHVTVHHSSNVRIQNIRIRAPSGSPNTDGIHVQSSSGVTISGGTIATGDDCVALSQGSRNIWIERVNCGPGHEISIGSLGDYANEEGVQNVTVTSSVFTKTQNGVRIKTWARPSRGFVRNVVFRNLIMNNVENPVIIDQNYCPNGRGCPRQSSGVKISGVTFANIKGTSRTPIAMKLDCSGSNHCTGLRLQDITLLYMRRSSASYCRNAHGRASGVMVPRNCM
;
A
#
# COMPACT_ATOMS: atom_id res chain seq x y z
N PRO A 1 -20.68 -13.87 -10.35
CA PRO A 1 -20.74 -15.26 -9.82
C PRO A 1 -22.08 -15.49 -9.11
N ALA A 2 -22.64 -16.71 -9.17
CA ALA A 2 -23.95 -17.02 -8.56
C ALA A 2 -23.90 -17.01 -7.02
N ASN A 3 -22.78 -17.48 -6.45
CA ASN A 3 -22.46 -17.36 -5.03
C ASN A 3 -20.94 -17.19 -4.85
N TYR A 4 -20.49 -17.04 -3.60
CA TYR A 4 -19.06 -16.82 -3.33
C TYR A 4 -18.18 -18.06 -3.52
N TRP A 5 -18.76 -19.26 -3.62
CA TRP A 5 -18.01 -20.47 -3.96
C TRP A 5 -17.68 -20.56 -5.44
N SER A 6 -18.49 -19.96 -6.32
CA SER A 6 -18.33 -20.07 -7.78
C SER A 6 -16.93 -19.71 -8.30
N ILE A 7 -16.25 -18.78 -7.64
CA ILE A 7 -14.85 -18.40 -7.95
C ILE A 7 -13.92 -18.59 -6.74
N GLY A 8 -14.44 -19.04 -5.60
CA GLY A 8 -13.73 -18.93 -4.33
C GLY A 8 -12.43 -19.73 -4.26
N ASN A 9 -12.34 -20.85 -4.98
CA ASN A 9 -11.18 -21.75 -4.93
C ASN A 9 -10.26 -21.63 -6.15
N SER A 10 -10.56 -20.75 -7.10
CA SER A 10 -9.73 -20.59 -8.31
C SER A 10 -8.48 -19.74 -8.09
N GLY A 11 -8.40 -19.00 -6.99
CA GLY A 11 -7.35 -18.01 -6.70
C GLY A 11 -7.47 -16.72 -7.52
N TYR A 12 -8.06 -16.79 -8.72
CA TYR A 12 -8.27 -15.68 -9.65
C TYR A 12 -9.62 -15.84 -10.36
N TRP A 13 -10.36 -14.75 -10.55
CA TRP A 13 -11.53 -14.74 -11.42
C TRP A 13 -11.10 -14.52 -12.89
N ILE A 14 -10.24 -13.52 -13.12
CA ILE A 14 -9.66 -13.24 -14.44
C ILE A 14 -8.14 -13.25 -14.32
N LEU A 15 -7.46 -14.08 -15.10
CA LEU A 15 -6.00 -14.18 -15.11
C LEU A 15 -5.47 -14.01 -16.54
N PHE A 16 -4.58 -13.05 -16.71
CA PHE A 16 -3.68 -12.96 -17.86
C PHE A 16 -2.31 -13.47 -17.42
N ALA A 17 -1.81 -14.50 -18.10
CA ALA A 17 -0.54 -15.14 -17.75
C ALA A 17 0.39 -15.25 -18.96
N LYS A 18 1.64 -14.78 -18.81
CA LYS A 18 2.68 -14.87 -19.85
C LYS A 18 2.29 -14.23 -21.19
N VAL A 19 1.62 -13.08 -21.12
CA VAL A 19 1.14 -12.38 -22.32
C VAL A 19 1.85 -11.04 -22.48
N ASN A 20 2.20 -10.73 -23.72
CA ASN A 20 2.78 -9.45 -24.12
C ASN A 20 1.72 -8.61 -24.86
N ARG A 21 1.70 -7.29 -24.62
CA ARG A 21 0.82 -6.32 -25.30
C ARG A 21 -0.67 -6.58 -25.10
N ILE A 22 -1.13 -6.50 -23.85
CA ILE A 22 -2.57 -6.55 -23.53
C ILE A 22 -3.08 -5.14 -23.25
N SER A 23 -4.26 -4.84 -23.78
CA SER A 23 -5.04 -3.68 -23.39
C SER A 23 -6.43 -4.09 -22.95
N VAL A 24 -6.81 -3.76 -21.72
CA VAL A 24 -8.15 -3.93 -21.15
C VAL A 24 -8.76 -2.54 -20.98
N HIS A 25 -9.94 -2.33 -21.57
CA HIS A 25 -10.62 -1.05 -21.61
C HIS A 25 -12.02 -1.14 -20.98
N GLY A 26 -12.31 -0.24 -20.04
CA GLY A 26 -13.62 -0.08 -19.43
C GLY A 26 -14.11 -1.34 -18.72
N GLY A 27 -15.43 -1.49 -18.69
CA GLY A 27 -16.12 -2.64 -18.10
C GLY A 27 -16.34 -2.52 -16.59
N THR A 28 -17.27 -3.35 -16.10
CA THR A 28 -17.55 -3.51 -14.68
C THR A 28 -17.45 -4.98 -14.31
N ILE A 29 -16.66 -5.29 -13.28
CA ILE A 29 -16.62 -6.63 -12.67
C ILE A 29 -17.10 -6.52 -11.23
N ASP A 30 -18.11 -7.33 -10.86
CA ASP A 30 -18.60 -7.45 -9.48
C ASP A 30 -18.47 -8.89 -9.01
N ALA A 31 -17.53 -9.13 -8.09
CA ALA A 31 -17.25 -10.46 -7.57
C ALA A 31 -18.21 -10.87 -6.44
N ARG A 32 -19.11 -9.98 -6.00
CA ARG A 32 -20.15 -10.23 -4.98
C ARG A 32 -19.58 -10.84 -3.68
N GLY A 33 -18.45 -10.32 -3.21
CA GLY A 33 -17.66 -10.85 -2.09
C GLY A 33 -18.33 -10.87 -0.70
N ALA A 34 -19.52 -10.29 -0.53
CA ALA A 34 -20.21 -10.18 0.76
C ALA A 34 -20.34 -11.51 1.52
N GLY A 35 -20.75 -12.58 0.82
CA GLY A 35 -20.86 -13.92 1.41
C GLY A 35 -19.51 -14.49 1.85
N TYR A 36 -18.46 -14.27 1.06
CA TYR A 36 -17.10 -14.70 1.39
C TYR A 36 -16.59 -14.00 2.66
N TRP A 37 -16.71 -12.68 2.75
CA TRP A 37 -16.26 -11.92 3.92
C TRP A 37 -17.03 -12.30 5.18
N SER A 38 -18.34 -12.57 5.07
CA SER A 38 -19.17 -13.06 6.17
C SER A 38 -18.67 -14.40 6.70
N CYS A 39 -18.36 -15.33 5.79
CA CYS A 39 -17.77 -16.62 6.15
C CYS A 39 -16.43 -16.45 6.89
N ARG A 40 -15.51 -15.66 6.32
CA ARG A 40 -14.16 -15.43 6.90
C ARG A 40 -14.23 -14.84 8.30
N ARG A 41 -15.12 -13.88 8.54
CA ARG A 41 -15.33 -13.26 9.86
C ARG A 41 -15.85 -14.24 10.92
N LYS A 42 -16.63 -15.23 10.52
CA LYS A 42 -17.14 -16.28 11.42
C LYS A 42 -16.10 -17.37 11.73
N GLY A 43 -14.93 -17.35 11.07
CA GLY A 43 -13.94 -18.42 11.18
C GLY A 43 -14.43 -19.78 10.65
N GLY A 44 -15.42 -19.77 9.75
CA GLY A 44 -16.01 -20.98 9.19
C GLY A 44 -15.14 -21.64 8.11
N HIS A 45 -15.64 -22.74 7.54
CA HIS A 45 -15.05 -23.35 6.35
C HIS A 45 -15.37 -22.50 5.11
N CYS A 46 -14.39 -21.71 4.69
CA CYS A 46 -14.52 -20.78 3.58
C CYS A 46 -13.54 -21.16 2.47
N PRO A 47 -13.84 -20.82 1.20
CA PRO A 47 -12.87 -20.96 0.14
C PRO A 47 -11.66 -20.04 0.37
N GLN A 48 -10.60 -20.20 -0.42
CA GLN A 48 -9.40 -19.36 -0.32
C GLN A 48 -9.63 -17.89 -0.72
N GLY A 49 -10.66 -17.65 -1.54
CA GLY A 49 -10.97 -16.36 -2.14
C GLY A 49 -10.26 -16.18 -3.49
N ALA A 50 -10.94 -15.51 -4.41
CA ALA A 50 -10.39 -15.13 -5.70
C ALA A 50 -10.05 -13.64 -5.77
N ARG A 51 -8.92 -13.33 -6.42
CA ARG A 51 -8.59 -11.99 -6.89
C ARG A 51 -9.41 -11.66 -8.13
N SER A 52 -9.88 -10.42 -8.29
CA SER A 52 -10.80 -10.11 -9.39
C SER A 52 -10.10 -10.14 -10.76
N ILE A 53 -8.96 -9.48 -10.91
CA ILE A 53 -8.17 -9.50 -12.13
C ILE A 53 -6.67 -9.51 -11.83
N SER A 54 -5.92 -10.36 -12.52
CA SER A 54 -4.49 -10.56 -12.28
C SER A 54 -3.69 -10.60 -13.57
N PHE A 55 -2.53 -9.93 -13.56
CA PHE A 55 -1.53 -9.96 -14.61
C PHE A 55 -0.27 -10.61 -14.06
N SER A 56 0.11 -11.76 -14.61
CA SER A 56 1.23 -12.56 -14.11
C SER A 56 2.21 -12.89 -15.23
N TRP A 57 3.48 -12.52 -15.07
CA TRP A 57 4.49 -12.63 -16.14
C TRP A 57 4.08 -11.91 -17.44
N CYS A 58 3.37 -10.80 -17.32
CA CYS A 58 2.93 -10.01 -18.47
C CYS A 58 3.90 -8.88 -18.78
N SER A 59 3.91 -8.43 -20.03
CA SER A 59 4.65 -7.24 -20.45
C SER A 59 3.80 -6.32 -21.34
N ASN A 60 4.05 -5.01 -21.24
CA ASN A 60 3.33 -3.99 -22.02
C ASN A 60 1.81 -4.06 -21.79
N VAL A 61 1.39 -3.93 -20.54
CA VAL A 61 -0.02 -4.02 -20.13
C VAL A 61 -0.63 -2.63 -20.00
N LEU A 62 -1.82 -2.45 -20.54
CA LEU A 62 -2.71 -1.33 -20.27
C LEU A 62 -4.00 -1.83 -19.63
N LEU A 63 -4.32 -1.35 -18.44
CA LEU A 63 -5.65 -1.45 -17.83
C LEU A 63 -6.21 -0.04 -17.69
N ASN A 64 -7.25 0.32 -18.46
CA ASN A 64 -7.79 1.67 -18.46
C ASN A 64 -9.31 1.67 -18.24
N GLY A 65 -9.79 2.40 -17.24
CA GLY A 65 -11.22 2.66 -17.05
C GLY A 65 -12.02 1.51 -16.41
N LEU A 66 -11.37 0.47 -15.89
CA LEU A 66 -12.06 -0.64 -15.23
C LEU A 66 -12.76 -0.16 -13.94
N THR A 67 -14.02 -0.59 -13.78
CA THR A 67 -14.72 -0.54 -12.49
C THR A 67 -14.73 -1.93 -11.84
N SER A 68 -14.20 -2.06 -10.63
CA SER A 68 -14.12 -3.34 -9.89
C SER A 68 -14.83 -3.23 -8.55
N PHE A 69 -15.85 -4.06 -8.35
CA PHE A 69 -16.68 -4.11 -7.16
C PHE A 69 -16.48 -5.41 -6.37
N ASN A 70 -16.49 -5.26 -5.05
CA ASN A 70 -16.67 -6.33 -4.08
C ASN A 70 -15.80 -7.57 -4.32
N SER A 71 -14.50 -7.37 -4.58
CA SER A 71 -13.58 -8.50 -4.75
C SER A 71 -13.56 -9.38 -3.50
N GLN A 72 -13.46 -10.70 -3.67
CA GLN A 72 -13.35 -11.58 -2.50
C GLN A 72 -12.05 -11.31 -1.75
N ASN A 73 -10.96 -11.12 -2.50
CA ASN A 73 -9.64 -10.76 -2.01
C ASN A 73 -9.20 -9.46 -2.72
N MET A 74 -7.97 -9.36 -3.23
CA MET A 74 -7.46 -8.21 -3.96
C MET A 74 -8.20 -7.95 -5.28
N HIS A 75 -8.43 -6.69 -5.61
CA HIS A 75 -9.12 -6.29 -6.83
C HIS A 75 -8.24 -6.43 -8.07
N VAL A 76 -7.05 -5.84 -8.07
CA VAL A 76 -6.11 -5.89 -9.20
C VAL A 76 -4.74 -6.34 -8.70
N THR A 77 -4.14 -7.35 -9.33
CA THR A 77 -2.77 -7.75 -8.97
C THR A 77 -1.83 -7.78 -10.17
N VAL A 78 -0.61 -7.28 -9.97
CA VAL A 78 0.47 -7.26 -10.96
C VAL A 78 1.66 -8.02 -10.38
N HIS A 79 2.00 -9.15 -11.00
CA HIS A 79 3.00 -10.08 -10.49
C HIS A 79 4.00 -10.46 -11.59
N HIS A 80 5.30 -10.44 -11.28
CA HIS A 80 6.37 -10.73 -12.25
C HIS A 80 6.23 -10.03 -13.61
N SER A 81 5.68 -8.82 -13.64
CA SER A 81 5.28 -8.15 -14.87
C SER A 81 6.12 -6.90 -15.12
N SER A 82 6.17 -6.45 -16.38
CA SER A 82 6.93 -5.27 -16.77
C SER A 82 6.16 -4.32 -17.68
N ASN A 83 6.45 -3.02 -17.56
CA ASN A 83 5.78 -1.97 -18.33
C ASN A 83 4.25 -2.07 -18.24
N VAL A 84 3.70 -1.82 -17.05
CA VAL A 84 2.28 -1.93 -16.76
C VAL A 84 1.71 -0.54 -16.47
N ARG A 85 0.63 -0.17 -17.15
CA ARG A 85 -0.09 1.09 -16.93
C ARG A 85 -1.51 0.79 -16.47
N ILE A 86 -1.86 1.24 -15.27
CA ILE A 86 -3.22 1.15 -14.72
C ILE A 86 -3.76 2.56 -14.60
N GLN A 87 -4.87 2.85 -15.27
CA GLN A 87 -5.36 4.22 -15.45
C GLN A 87 -6.86 4.34 -15.24
N ASN A 88 -7.26 5.46 -14.64
CA ASN A 88 -8.67 5.88 -14.50
C ASN A 88 -9.57 4.81 -13.89
N ILE A 89 -9.04 4.02 -12.94
CA ILE A 89 -9.80 2.89 -12.37
C ILE A 89 -10.75 3.35 -11.26
N ARG A 90 -11.83 2.59 -11.08
CA ARG A 90 -12.73 2.74 -9.93
C ARG A 90 -12.82 1.43 -9.18
N ILE A 91 -12.33 1.40 -7.95
CA ILE A 91 -12.37 0.22 -7.09
C ILE A 91 -13.23 0.52 -5.87
N ARG A 92 -14.18 -0.38 -5.58
CA ARG A 92 -15.05 -0.23 -4.40
C ARG A 92 -15.35 -1.56 -3.72
N ALA A 93 -15.07 -1.62 -2.43
CA ALA A 93 -15.56 -2.61 -1.48
C ALA A 93 -15.85 -1.91 -0.13
N PRO A 94 -16.72 -2.46 0.73
CA PRO A 94 -16.98 -1.88 2.06
C PRO A 94 -15.71 -1.79 2.91
N SER A 95 -15.56 -0.78 3.76
CA SER A 95 -14.34 -0.62 4.60
C SER A 95 -14.10 -1.74 5.61
N GLY A 96 -15.09 -2.61 5.84
CA GLY A 96 -14.97 -3.81 6.68
C GLY A 96 -14.71 -5.09 5.90
N SER A 97 -14.43 -5.03 4.59
CA SER A 97 -14.08 -6.21 3.80
C SER A 97 -12.60 -6.58 3.99
N PRO A 98 -12.29 -7.76 4.56
CA PRO A 98 -10.91 -8.12 4.88
C PRO A 98 -10.09 -8.42 3.62
N ASN A 99 -8.85 -7.92 3.56
CA ASN A 99 -7.86 -8.24 2.51
C ASN A 99 -8.32 -7.92 1.09
N THR A 100 -9.11 -6.86 0.95
CA THR A 100 -9.59 -6.38 -0.36
C THR A 100 -8.70 -5.28 -0.92
N ASP A 101 -7.40 -5.50 -0.99
CA ASP A 101 -6.47 -4.49 -1.47
C ASP A 101 -6.87 -4.04 -2.88
N GLY A 102 -6.72 -2.75 -3.17
CA GLY A 102 -7.09 -2.18 -4.46
C GLY A 102 -6.17 -2.68 -5.57
N ILE A 103 -4.90 -2.28 -5.50
CA ILE A 103 -3.87 -2.71 -6.45
C ILE A 103 -2.69 -3.30 -5.68
N HIS A 104 -2.37 -4.56 -5.92
CA HIS A 104 -1.19 -5.22 -5.36
C HIS A 104 -0.12 -5.38 -6.44
N VAL A 105 1.08 -4.86 -6.22
CA VAL A 105 2.23 -5.02 -7.11
C VAL A 105 3.33 -5.79 -6.41
N GLN A 106 3.84 -6.84 -7.06
CA GLN A 106 4.93 -7.67 -6.54
C GLN A 106 5.87 -8.11 -7.67
N SER A 107 7.17 -8.14 -7.41
CA SER A 107 8.22 -8.60 -8.33
C SER A 107 8.10 -8.01 -9.73
N SER A 108 7.67 -6.76 -9.84
CA SER A 108 7.31 -6.11 -11.11
C SER A 108 8.05 -4.80 -11.31
N SER A 109 8.28 -4.43 -12.57
CA SER A 109 9.15 -3.31 -12.93
C SER A 109 8.51 -2.36 -13.94
N GLY A 110 8.56 -1.05 -13.68
CA GLY A 110 7.97 -0.06 -14.60
C GLY A 110 6.44 -0.11 -14.54
N VAL A 111 5.88 0.06 -13.34
CA VAL A 111 4.43 0.10 -13.13
C VAL A 111 4.01 1.53 -12.87
N THR A 112 3.07 2.03 -13.68
CA THR A 112 2.45 3.34 -13.51
C THR A 112 0.99 3.17 -13.16
N ILE A 113 0.57 3.74 -12.02
CA ILE A 113 -0.82 3.82 -11.59
C ILE A 113 -1.21 5.29 -11.62
N SER A 114 -2.11 5.69 -12.51
CA SER A 114 -2.46 7.11 -12.68
C SER A 114 -3.95 7.36 -12.85
N GLY A 115 -4.50 8.21 -11.98
CA GLY A 115 -5.94 8.48 -11.99
C GLY A 115 -6.74 7.30 -11.44
N GLY A 116 -7.56 7.57 -10.43
CA GLY A 116 -8.50 6.56 -9.95
C GLY A 116 -9.05 6.88 -8.57
N THR A 117 -10.11 6.16 -8.20
CA THR A 117 -10.68 6.19 -6.86
C THR A 117 -10.78 4.78 -6.32
N ILE A 118 -10.14 4.53 -5.19
CA ILE A 118 -10.01 3.21 -4.58
C ILE A 118 -10.50 3.32 -3.13
N ALA A 119 -11.61 2.66 -2.85
CA ALA A 119 -12.20 2.56 -1.53
C ALA A 119 -12.41 1.08 -1.19
N THR A 120 -11.72 0.55 -0.20
CA THR A 120 -11.75 -0.87 0.14
C THR A 120 -11.62 -1.06 1.65
N GLY A 121 -11.58 -2.30 2.13
CA GLY A 121 -11.28 -2.59 3.53
C GLY A 121 -9.81 -2.86 3.85
N ASP A 122 -8.89 -2.67 2.88
CA ASP A 122 -7.45 -2.87 3.08
C ASP A 122 -6.63 -1.84 2.27
N ASP A 123 -5.39 -2.15 1.89
CA ASP A 123 -4.49 -1.22 1.20
C ASP A 123 -5.09 -0.70 -0.12
N CYS A 124 -4.99 0.61 -0.34
CA CYS A 124 -5.35 1.25 -1.61
C CYS A 124 -4.41 0.77 -2.73
N VAL A 125 -3.10 0.83 -2.45
CA VAL A 125 -2.04 0.25 -3.28
C VAL A 125 -1.01 -0.38 -2.36
N ALA A 126 -0.66 -1.64 -2.57
CA ALA A 126 0.37 -2.35 -1.84
C ALA A 126 1.53 -2.71 -2.77
N LEU A 127 2.76 -2.40 -2.37
CA LEU A 127 3.99 -2.76 -3.08
C LEU A 127 4.78 -3.77 -2.25
N SER A 128 4.95 -4.98 -2.76
CA SER A 128 5.74 -6.04 -2.11
C SER A 128 7.11 -6.22 -2.75
N GLN A 129 7.92 -7.14 -2.20
CA GLN A 129 9.27 -7.49 -2.65
C GLN A 129 9.44 -7.52 -4.18
N GLY A 130 10.61 -7.07 -4.65
CA GLY A 130 10.98 -7.06 -6.08
C GLY A 130 10.29 -5.99 -6.92
N SER A 131 9.44 -5.15 -6.32
CA SER A 131 8.81 -4.01 -7.02
C SER A 131 9.82 -2.89 -7.24
N ARG A 132 9.99 -2.46 -8.50
CA ARG A 132 10.94 -1.39 -8.85
C ARG A 132 10.44 -0.45 -9.94
N ASN A 133 10.87 0.81 -9.90
CA ASN A 133 10.50 1.84 -10.87
C ASN A 133 8.96 1.98 -10.93
N ILE A 134 8.38 2.39 -9.81
CA ILE A 134 6.94 2.50 -9.61
C ILE A 134 6.54 3.97 -9.55
N TRP A 135 5.53 4.35 -10.31
CA TRP A 135 4.96 5.70 -10.30
C TRP A 135 3.48 5.65 -9.97
N ILE A 136 3.06 6.34 -8.92
CA ILE A 136 1.66 6.42 -8.48
C ILE A 136 1.27 7.90 -8.42
N GLU A 137 0.25 8.29 -9.18
CA GLU A 137 -0.19 9.69 -9.22
C GLU A 137 -1.70 9.87 -9.36
N ARG A 138 -2.24 10.97 -8.83
CA ARG A 138 -3.66 11.33 -8.96
C ARG A 138 -4.61 10.20 -8.50
N VAL A 139 -4.24 9.50 -7.43
CA VAL A 139 -5.08 8.45 -6.84
C VAL A 139 -5.82 9.01 -5.62
N ASN A 140 -7.13 8.80 -5.59
CA ASN A 140 -7.97 9.07 -4.42
C ASN A 140 -8.14 7.76 -3.65
N CYS A 141 -7.47 7.65 -2.51
CA CYS A 141 -7.56 6.52 -1.60
C CYS A 141 -8.57 6.81 -0.49
N GLY A 142 -9.44 5.85 -0.22
CA GLY A 142 -10.17 5.79 1.03
C GLY A 142 -11.70 5.75 0.91
N PRO A 143 -12.38 5.17 1.92
CA PRO A 143 -11.81 4.56 3.13
C PRO A 143 -11.02 3.26 2.85
N GLY A 144 -10.27 2.77 3.84
CA GLY A 144 -9.35 1.62 3.73
C GLY A 144 -8.07 1.83 4.52
N HIS A 145 -6.99 1.13 4.18
CA HIS A 145 -5.70 1.25 4.86
C HIS A 145 -4.85 2.38 4.31
N GLU A 146 -4.05 2.21 3.25
CA GLU A 146 -3.20 3.28 2.69
C GLU A 146 -2.53 2.93 1.35
N ILE A 147 -1.60 3.78 0.87
CA ILE A 147 -0.56 3.34 -0.07
C ILE A 147 0.66 2.86 0.74
N SER A 148 1.04 1.60 0.54
CA SER A 148 2.00 0.92 1.40
C SER A 148 3.16 0.28 0.60
N ILE A 149 4.36 0.33 1.18
CA ILE A 149 5.49 -0.51 0.80
C ILE A 149 5.65 -1.57 1.90
N GLY A 150 5.44 -2.82 1.53
CA GLY A 150 5.55 -3.99 2.39
C GLY A 150 4.25 -4.77 2.55
N SER A 151 4.20 -5.75 3.45
CA SER A 151 5.29 -6.09 4.37
C SER A 151 6.54 -6.58 3.63
N LEU A 152 7.70 -6.17 4.15
CA LEU A 152 9.00 -6.76 3.84
C LEU A 152 9.59 -7.41 5.09
N GLY A 153 10.58 -8.26 4.90
CA GLY A 153 11.19 -9.10 5.91
C GLY A 153 10.33 -10.32 6.20
N ASP A 154 9.50 -10.77 5.26
CA ASP A 154 8.75 -12.02 5.40
C ASP A 154 9.67 -13.23 5.31
N TYR A 155 10.71 -13.10 4.48
CA TYR A 155 11.78 -14.08 4.34
C TYR A 155 13.15 -13.45 4.61
N ALA A 156 14.12 -14.27 5.03
CA ALA A 156 15.49 -13.81 5.24
C ALA A 156 16.15 -13.33 3.93
N ASN A 157 15.84 -14.03 2.83
CA ASN A 157 16.26 -13.69 1.47
C ASN A 157 15.02 -13.34 0.65
N GLU A 158 14.82 -12.04 0.43
CA GLU A 158 13.76 -11.49 -0.40
C GLU A 158 14.30 -10.30 -1.19
N GLU A 159 13.70 -10.00 -2.34
CA GLU A 159 14.08 -8.84 -3.13
C GLU A 159 13.62 -7.54 -2.45
N GLY A 160 14.41 -6.47 -2.60
CA GLY A 160 14.00 -5.16 -2.10
C GLY A 160 12.97 -4.46 -2.97
N VAL A 161 12.47 -3.32 -2.47
CA VAL A 161 11.64 -2.36 -3.21
C VAL A 161 12.47 -1.10 -3.48
N GLN A 162 12.42 -0.57 -4.69
CA GLN A 162 13.20 0.64 -5.02
C GLN A 162 12.61 1.53 -6.09
N ASN A 163 13.00 2.81 -6.06
CA ASN A 163 12.62 3.82 -7.05
C ASN A 163 11.09 3.92 -7.14
N VAL A 164 10.47 4.30 -6.03
CA VAL A 164 9.01 4.46 -5.91
C VAL A 164 8.69 5.94 -5.76
N THR A 165 7.78 6.45 -6.57
CA THR A 165 7.22 7.80 -6.38
C THR A 165 5.71 7.72 -6.23
N VAL A 166 5.19 8.30 -5.16
CA VAL A 166 3.76 8.56 -4.95
C VAL A 166 3.59 10.06 -4.91
N THR A 167 2.78 10.60 -5.82
CA THR A 167 2.57 12.05 -5.92
C THR A 167 1.13 12.46 -6.14
N SER A 168 0.78 13.68 -5.75
CA SER A 168 -0.44 14.36 -6.19
C SER A 168 -1.71 13.53 -5.91
N SER A 169 -1.78 12.95 -4.72
CA SER A 169 -2.80 11.96 -4.33
C SER A 169 -3.48 12.36 -3.03
N VAL A 170 -4.71 11.89 -2.84
CA VAL A 170 -5.57 12.27 -1.73
C VAL A 170 -5.95 11.04 -0.92
N PHE A 171 -5.83 11.10 0.38
CA PHE A 171 -6.21 10.06 1.32
C PHE A 171 -7.38 10.56 2.15
N THR A 172 -8.51 9.84 2.16
CA THR A 172 -9.72 10.27 2.86
C THR A 172 -10.25 9.18 3.76
N LYS A 173 -10.30 9.42 5.08
CA LYS A 173 -10.80 8.47 6.08
C LYS A 173 -10.12 7.10 6.00
N THR A 174 -8.83 7.10 5.67
CA THR A 174 -7.98 5.91 5.64
C THR A 174 -7.34 5.69 7.01
N GLN A 175 -6.97 4.44 7.31
CA GLN A 175 -6.24 4.11 8.54
C GLN A 175 -4.86 4.76 8.53
N ASN A 176 -4.15 4.72 7.40
CA ASN A 176 -2.85 5.38 7.28
C ASN A 176 -2.81 6.22 5.99
N GLY A 177 -1.79 7.06 5.84
CA GLY A 177 -1.58 7.84 4.61
C GLY A 177 -0.56 7.18 3.69
N VAL A 178 0.71 7.26 4.04
CA VAL A 178 1.79 6.53 3.37
C VAL A 178 2.58 5.74 4.39
N ARG A 179 2.80 4.45 4.10
CA ARG A 179 3.41 3.52 5.06
C ARG A 179 4.53 2.71 4.43
N ILE A 180 5.65 2.58 5.14
CA ILE A 180 6.65 1.52 4.90
C ILE A 180 6.57 0.56 6.10
N LYS A 181 6.27 -0.71 5.87
CA LYS A 181 6.08 -1.73 6.92
C LYS A 181 7.05 -2.89 6.73
N THR A 182 7.87 -3.19 7.75
CA THR A 182 8.81 -4.31 7.73
C THR A 182 8.75 -5.10 9.04
N TRP A 183 8.88 -6.41 8.94
CA TRP A 183 8.91 -7.29 10.11
C TRP A 183 10.19 -7.13 10.92
N ALA A 184 10.08 -7.26 12.24
CA ALA A 184 11.20 -7.14 13.17
C ALA A 184 12.07 -8.41 13.24
N ARG A 185 12.55 -8.91 12.09
CA ARG A 185 13.35 -10.13 11.98
C ARG A 185 14.53 -9.99 11.01
N PRO A 186 15.53 -10.89 11.06
CA PRO A 186 16.67 -10.86 10.14
C PRO A 186 16.21 -10.96 8.69
N SER A 187 16.77 -10.11 7.84
CA SER A 187 16.49 -10.05 6.41
C SER A 187 17.65 -9.35 5.69
N ARG A 188 17.81 -9.66 4.40
CA ARG A 188 18.72 -8.96 3.48
C ARG A 188 17.98 -8.01 2.54
N GLY A 189 16.66 -7.90 2.69
CA GLY A 189 15.82 -7.00 1.91
C GLY A 189 16.13 -5.53 2.15
N PHE A 190 15.58 -4.67 1.29
CA PHE A 190 15.76 -3.23 1.40
C PHE A 190 14.55 -2.46 0.85
N VAL A 191 14.41 -1.21 1.29
CA VAL A 191 13.57 -0.18 0.68
C VAL A 191 14.46 1.02 0.40
N ARG A 192 14.59 1.43 -0.86
CA ARG A 192 15.42 2.60 -1.19
C ARG A 192 14.85 3.52 -2.26
N ASN A 193 15.23 4.79 -2.20
CA ASN A 193 14.86 5.80 -3.19
C ASN A 193 13.33 5.89 -3.34
N VAL A 194 12.67 6.30 -2.26
CA VAL A 194 11.21 6.43 -2.21
C VAL A 194 10.85 7.90 -2.02
N VAL A 195 9.88 8.38 -2.80
CA VAL A 195 9.39 9.76 -2.72
C VAL A 195 7.88 9.76 -2.54
N PHE A 196 7.43 10.26 -1.40
CA PHE A 196 6.04 10.58 -1.13
C PHE A 196 5.91 12.11 -1.17
N ARG A 197 5.18 12.66 -2.15
CA ARG A 197 5.08 14.12 -2.28
C ARG A 197 3.73 14.65 -2.73
N ASN A 198 3.42 15.91 -2.42
CA ASN A 198 2.18 16.56 -2.86
C ASN A 198 0.94 15.75 -2.43
N LEU A 199 0.85 15.42 -1.15
CA LEU A 199 -0.20 14.53 -0.62
C LEU A 199 -1.18 15.31 0.25
N ILE A 200 -2.46 15.01 0.08
CA ILE A 200 -3.53 15.58 0.91
C ILE A 200 -4.09 14.50 1.83
N MET A 201 -4.14 14.80 3.13
CA MET A 201 -4.62 13.90 4.17
C MET A 201 -5.93 14.44 4.74
N ASN A 202 -7.05 13.79 4.44
CA ASN A 202 -8.38 14.18 4.91
C ASN A 202 -8.87 13.18 5.96
N ASN A 203 -8.74 13.54 7.23
CA ASN A 203 -9.22 12.73 8.35
C ASN A 203 -8.60 11.32 8.35
N VAL A 204 -7.29 11.23 8.14
CA VAL A 204 -6.51 9.99 8.10
C VAL A 204 -6.07 9.63 9.51
N GLU A 205 -6.05 8.36 9.94
CA GLU A 205 -5.63 8.06 11.32
C GLU A 205 -4.14 8.29 11.54
N ASN A 206 -3.27 7.70 10.73
CA ASN A 206 -1.82 7.91 10.83
C ASN A 206 -1.21 8.29 9.47
N PRO A 207 -1.08 9.59 9.16
CA PRO A 207 -0.68 10.06 7.83
C PRO A 207 0.69 9.57 7.31
N VAL A 208 1.73 9.55 8.13
CA VAL A 208 3.10 9.21 7.68
C VAL A 208 3.70 8.16 8.61
N ILE A 209 4.01 6.98 8.07
CA ILE A 209 4.56 5.86 8.86
C ILE A 209 5.76 5.20 8.20
N ILE A 210 6.81 4.99 9.00
CA ILE A 210 7.76 3.89 8.85
C ILE A 210 7.63 3.01 10.10
N ASP A 211 7.33 1.74 9.91
CA ASP A 211 7.16 0.76 10.98
C ASP A 211 8.03 -0.47 10.69
N GLN A 212 9.19 -0.54 11.34
CA GLN A 212 10.06 -1.71 11.29
C GLN A 212 9.78 -2.74 12.39
N ASN A 213 8.67 -2.57 13.11
CA ASN A 213 8.15 -3.48 14.12
C ASN A 213 6.81 -4.11 13.69
N TYR A 214 6.59 -4.22 12.37
CA TYR A 214 5.32 -4.68 11.83
C TYR A 214 4.97 -6.06 12.37
N CYS A 215 3.82 -6.15 13.04
CA CYS A 215 3.26 -7.39 13.53
C CYS A 215 1.73 -7.36 13.41
N PRO A 216 1.18 -7.84 12.29
CA PRO A 216 -0.26 -7.90 12.11
C PRO A 216 -0.88 -8.80 13.19
N ASN A 217 -1.96 -8.32 13.81
CA ASN A 217 -2.74 -9.02 14.83
C ASN A 217 -2.02 -9.32 16.15
N GLY A 218 -0.78 -8.85 16.36
CA GLY A 218 -0.05 -9.05 17.61
C GLY A 218 0.33 -10.51 17.91
N ARG A 219 0.15 -11.44 16.96
CA ARG A 219 0.41 -12.87 17.13
C ARG A 219 1.68 -13.28 16.40
N GLY A 220 2.55 -14.02 17.07
CA GLY A 220 3.80 -14.48 16.48
C GLY A 220 4.78 -13.36 16.13
N CYS A 221 4.67 -12.19 16.79
CA CYS A 221 5.54 -11.04 16.53
C CYS A 221 7.00 -11.40 16.81
N PRO A 222 7.89 -11.29 15.81
CA PRO A 222 9.31 -11.33 16.06
C PRO A 222 9.68 -10.21 17.05
N ARG A 223 10.41 -10.55 18.11
CA ARG A 223 10.96 -9.57 19.07
C ARG A 223 12.43 -9.27 18.79
N GLN A 224 12.83 -9.36 17.52
CA GLN A 224 14.18 -9.09 17.08
C GLN A 224 14.23 -7.70 16.44
N SER A 225 15.34 -7.38 15.79
CA SER A 225 15.51 -6.13 15.06
C SER A 225 15.31 -6.39 13.56
N SER A 226 14.58 -5.53 12.86
CA SER A 226 14.40 -5.68 11.41
C SER A 226 15.75 -5.62 10.68
N GLY A 227 15.99 -6.62 9.82
CA GLY A 227 17.11 -6.68 8.89
C GLY A 227 16.92 -5.85 7.63
N VAL A 228 15.67 -5.45 7.32
CA VAL A 228 15.37 -4.67 6.12
C VAL A 228 15.98 -3.28 6.23
N LYS A 229 16.84 -2.91 5.28
CA LYS A 229 17.48 -1.58 5.24
C LYS A 229 16.57 -0.57 4.57
N ILE A 230 16.31 0.57 5.21
CA ILE A 230 15.51 1.66 4.63
C ILE A 230 16.40 2.88 4.41
N SER A 231 16.51 3.35 3.17
CA SER A 231 17.35 4.52 2.86
C SER A 231 16.81 5.42 1.76
N GLY A 232 17.10 6.72 1.85
CA GLY A 232 16.73 7.68 0.80
C GLY A 232 15.21 7.80 0.62
N VAL A 233 14.48 7.99 1.72
CA VAL A 233 13.03 8.21 1.70
C VAL A 233 12.73 9.68 1.90
N THR A 234 11.96 10.27 0.99
CA THR A 234 11.53 11.67 1.03
C THR A 234 10.03 11.75 1.29
N PHE A 235 9.65 12.57 2.27
CA PHE A 235 8.28 13.01 2.51
C PHE A 235 8.24 14.53 2.30
N ALA A 236 7.54 14.99 1.25
CA ALA A 236 7.59 16.39 0.84
C ALA A 236 6.20 16.97 0.52
N ASN A 237 5.87 18.17 0.99
CA ASN A 237 4.58 18.82 0.70
C ASN A 237 3.38 17.90 1.03
N ILE A 238 3.29 17.48 2.29
CA ILE A 238 2.22 16.63 2.81
C ILE A 238 1.38 17.46 3.78
N LYS A 239 0.10 17.64 3.48
CA LYS A 239 -0.77 18.50 4.29
C LYS A 239 -2.13 17.89 4.59
N GLY A 240 -2.71 18.27 5.73
CA GLY A 240 -4.08 17.90 6.08
C GLY A 240 -4.27 17.57 7.55
N THR A 241 -5.08 16.55 7.83
CA THR A 241 -5.58 16.24 9.17
C THR A 241 -5.37 14.78 9.55
N SER A 242 -4.98 14.60 10.80
CA SER A 242 -4.83 13.31 11.49
C SER A 242 -6.01 13.07 12.44
N ARG A 243 -6.43 11.82 12.59
CA ARG A 243 -7.38 11.38 13.65
C ARG A 243 -6.68 10.82 14.88
N THR A 244 -5.37 10.60 14.84
CA THR A 244 -4.58 10.28 16.03
C THR A 244 -3.63 11.44 16.37
N PRO A 245 -3.24 11.57 17.65
CA PRO A 245 -2.26 12.59 18.06
C PRO A 245 -0.91 12.45 17.37
N ILE A 246 -0.45 11.22 17.07
CA ILE A 246 0.84 10.97 16.40
C ILE A 246 0.60 10.91 14.89
N ALA A 247 0.79 12.03 14.21
CA ALA A 247 0.55 12.10 12.76
C ALA A 247 1.74 11.59 11.93
N MET A 248 2.94 11.59 12.51
CA MET A 248 4.16 11.09 11.89
C MET A 248 4.86 10.10 12.84
N LYS A 249 4.98 8.84 12.42
CA LYS A 249 5.65 7.77 13.19
C LYS A 249 6.79 7.18 12.36
N LEU A 250 8.03 7.45 12.74
CA LEU A 250 9.23 6.90 12.10
C LEU A 250 9.94 5.94 13.07
N ASP A 251 9.45 4.72 13.15
CA ASP A 251 9.93 3.69 14.09
C ASP A 251 10.88 2.72 13.39
N CYS A 252 12.15 3.10 13.35
CA CYS A 252 13.20 2.36 12.66
C CYS A 252 13.95 1.40 13.58
N SER A 253 14.48 0.35 12.95
CA SER A 253 15.27 -0.72 13.56
C SER A 253 16.48 -0.17 14.30
N GLY A 254 16.81 -0.74 15.46
CA GLY A 254 18.01 -0.38 16.24
C GLY A 254 19.30 -0.97 15.70
N SER A 255 19.22 -1.97 14.82
CA SER A 255 20.39 -2.55 14.15
C SER A 255 20.55 -2.07 12.70
N ASN A 256 19.48 -1.61 12.07
CA ASN A 256 19.47 -1.07 10.71
C ASN A 256 18.68 0.24 10.70
N HIS A 257 19.29 1.29 11.23
CA HIS A 257 18.68 2.62 11.28
C HIS A 257 18.20 3.06 9.88
N CYS A 258 17.10 3.82 9.83
CA CYS A 258 16.72 4.47 8.58
C CYS A 258 17.67 5.63 8.30
N THR A 259 18.19 5.74 7.07
CA THR A 259 19.17 6.77 6.72
C THR A 259 18.77 7.57 5.49
N GLY A 260 19.27 8.80 5.39
CA GLY A 260 18.96 9.68 4.26
C GLY A 260 17.49 10.05 4.15
N LEU A 261 16.79 10.08 5.30
CA LEU A 261 15.41 10.57 5.35
C LEU A 261 15.37 12.07 5.05
N ARG A 262 14.38 12.52 4.29
CA ARG A 262 14.17 13.93 3.97
C ARG A 262 12.72 14.29 4.28
N LEU A 263 12.53 15.21 5.21
CA LEU A 263 11.21 15.75 5.57
C LEU A 263 11.15 17.19 5.09
N GLN A 264 10.15 17.53 4.29
CA GLN A 264 10.03 18.87 3.74
C GLN A 264 8.57 19.32 3.68
N ASP A 265 8.27 20.51 4.18
CA ASP A 265 6.95 21.15 4.03
C ASP A 265 5.78 20.21 4.42
N ILE A 266 5.79 19.73 5.67
CA ILE A 266 4.76 18.85 6.22
C ILE A 266 3.86 19.65 7.17
N THR A 267 2.55 19.61 6.98
CA THR A 267 1.55 20.28 7.83
C THR A 267 0.35 19.38 8.11
N LEU A 268 0.41 18.65 9.21
CA LEU A 268 -0.61 17.71 9.67
C LEU A 268 -1.15 18.18 11.02
N LEU A 269 -2.47 18.31 11.11
CA LEU A 269 -3.14 18.79 12.31
C LEU A 269 -4.01 17.71 12.93
N TYR A 270 -4.01 17.62 14.26
CA TYR A 270 -4.93 16.77 15.03
C TYR A 270 -5.94 17.65 15.75
N MET A 271 -7.24 17.45 15.50
CA MET A 271 -8.32 18.28 16.07
C MET A 271 -8.10 19.80 15.89
N ARG A 272 -7.61 20.22 14.71
CA ARG A 272 -7.25 21.62 14.37
C ARG A 272 -6.13 22.21 15.25
N ARG A 273 -5.39 21.36 15.96
CA ARG A 273 -4.18 21.70 16.74
C ARG A 273 -2.97 21.01 16.13
N SER A 274 -1.78 21.42 16.56
CA SER A 274 -0.53 20.73 16.20
C SER A 274 -0.61 19.27 16.64
N SER A 275 -0.31 18.35 15.72
CA SER A 275 -0.09 16.94 16.06
C SER A 275 1.33 16.72 16.60
N ALA A 276 1.66 15.48 16.94
CA ALA A 276 2.98 15.05 17.40
C ALA A 276 3.68 14.14 16.37
N SER A 277 5.00 14.03 16.55
CA SER A 277 5.86 13.06 15.87
C SER A 277 6.39 12.04 16.88
N TYR A 278 6.54 10.80 16.45
CA TYR A 278 7.30 9.77 17.17
C TYR A 278 8.43 9.29 16.26
N CYS A 279 9.67 9.28 16.75
CA CYS A 279 10.80 8.80 15.96
C CYS A 279 11.77 7.99 16.80
N ARG A 280 12.32 6.94 16.19
CA ARG A 280 13.33 6.06 16.76
C ARG A 280 14.26 5.63 15.64
N ASN A 281 15.57 5.81 15.84
CA ASN A 281 16.62 5.39 14.88
C ASN A 281 16.41 5.92 13.45
N ALA A 282 15.82 7.11 13.31
CA ALA A 282 15.49 7.74 12.05
C ALA A 282 16.47 8.90 11.81
N HIS A 283 17.32 8.79 10.78
CA HIS A 283 18.38 9.76 10.52
C HIS A 283 18.19 10.43 9.16
N GLY A 284 18.27 11.75 9.15
CA GLY A 284 17.92 12.53 7.97
C GLY A 284 18.08 14.02 8.18
N ARG A 285 17.33 14.79 7.39
CA ARG A 285 17.24 16.25 7.51
C ARG A 285 15.80 16.70 7.32
N ALA A 286 15.45 17.80 7.97
CA ALA A 286 14.17 18.48 7.77
C ALA A 286 14.39 19.90 7.22
N SER A 287 13.47 20.38 6.38
CA SER A 287 13.48 21.75 5.86
C SER A 287 12.06 22.28 5.64
N GLY A 288 11.92 23.61 5.59
CA GLY A 288 10.62 24.25 5.37
C GLY A 288 9.67 24.16 6.56
N VAL A 289 8.36 24.23 6.29
CA VAL A 289 7.33 24.23 7.35
C VAL A 289 7.14 22.81 7.89
N MET A 290 7.20 22.64 9.21
CA MET A 290 7.07 21.34 9.86
C MET A 290 6.08 21.37 11.03
N VAL A 291 4.87 20.87 10.78
CA VAL A 291 3.84 20.55 11.77
C VAL A 291 3.38 19.12 11.47
N PRO A 292 3.57 18.12 12.35
CA PRO A 292 4.19 18.20 13.67
C PRO A 292 5.67 18.61 13.63
N ARG A 293 6.22 19.03 14.79
CA ARG A 293 7.66 19.27 14.93
C ARG A 293 8.40 18.02 14.47
N ASN A 294 9.39 18.21 13.60
CA ASN A 294 10.19 17.11 13.09
C ASN A 294 11.09 16.53 14.19
N CYS A 295 11.65 15.36 13.91
CA CYS A 295 12.50 14.60 14.82
C CYS A 295 13.91 14.38 14.26
N MET A 296 14.29 15.15 13.25
CA MET A 296 15.59 15.10 12.58
C MET A 296 16.54 16.12 13.17
#